data_AF-A0A355R7Q4-F1
#
_entry.id   AF-A0A355R7Q4-F1
#
_cell.length_a   1.000
_cell.length_b   1.000
_cell.length_c   1.000
_cell.angle_alpha   90.00
_cell.angle_beta   90.00
_cell.angle_gamma   90.00
#
_symmetry.space_group_name_H-M   'P 1'
#
loop_
_entity.id
_entity.type
_entity.pdbx_description
1 polymer ?
#
loop_
_entity_poly.entity_id
_entity_poly.type
_entity_poly.pdbx_seq_one_letter_code
_entity_poly.pdbx_strand_id
1 'polypeptide(L)'
;ITRKDMSFLSGFITAGFFVLLGAVVASFFFQISGLQLAISAGFVLFSSVCILFQTSAIIHGGERNYIMATISLYVSIYNLFVSLLQLFGIMGRDD
;
A
#
# COMPACT_ATOMS: atom_id res chain seq x y z
N ILE A 1 -1.27 13.09 -20.89
CA ILE A 1 -1.95 11.78 -20.73
C ILE A 1 -0.86 10.72 -20.65
N THR A 2 -0.50 10.28 -19.45
CA THR A 2 0.55 9.27 -19.25
C THR A 2 0.04 7.91 -19.73
N ARG A 3 0.41 7.55 -20.96
CA ARG A 3 0.19 6.23 -21.59
C ARG A 3 1.28 5.23 -21.20
N LYS A 4 1.73 5.26 -19.95
CA LYS A 4 2.74 4.32 -19.46
C LYS A 4 1.98 3.18 -18.81
N ASP A 5 1.99 2.03 -19.47
CA ASP A 5 1.56 0.77 -18.87
C ASP A 5 2.40 0.52 -17.62
N MET A 6 1.79 0.74 -16.45
CA MET A 6 2.40 0.44 -15.16
C MET A 6 2.32 -1.06 -14.85
N SER A 7 2.09 -1.92 -15.85
CA SER A 7 2.14 -3.38 -15.72
C SER A 7 3.47 -3.87 -15.11
N PHE A 8 4.58 -3.17 -15.38
CA PHE A 8 5.88 -3.40 -14.73
C PHE A 8 5.83 -3.27 -13.19
N LEU A 9 4.89 -2.48 -12.66
CA LEU A 9 4.71 -2.30 -11.22
C LEU A 9 4.03 -3.50 -10.57
N SER A 10 3.35 -4.36 -11.34
CA SER A 10 2.75 -5.59 -10.82
C SER A 10 3.80 -6.54 -10.22
N GLY A 11 4.99 -6.62 -10.81
CA GLY A 11 6.13 -7.40 -10.29
C GLY A 11 6.69 -6.82 -8.99
N PHE A 12 6.76 -5.49 -8.89
CA PHE A 12 7.17 -4.82 -7.66
C PHE A 12 6.12 -4.96 -6.54
N ILE A 13 4.83 -4.89 -6.87
CA ILE A 13 3.72 -5.08 -5.92
C ILE A 13 3.72 -6.52 -5.39
N THR A 14 3.90 -7.51 -6.26
CA THR A 14 3.98 -8.92 -5.81
C THR A 14 5.21 -9.18 -4.95
N ALA A 15 6.39 -8.71 -5.36
CA ALA A 15 7.60 -8.84 -4.53
C ALA A 15 7.48 -8.10 -3.18
N GLY A 16 7.00 -6.85 -3.21
CA GLY A 16 6.80 -6.02 -2.02
C GLY A 16 5.77 -6.62 -1.06
N PHE A 17 4.73 -7.28 -1.57
CA PHE A 17 3.75 -8.00 -0.76
C PHE A 17 4.40 -9.13 0.04
N PHE A 18 5.20 -9.99 -0.62
CA PHE A 18 5.89 -11.09 0.07
C PHE A 18 6.92 -10.58 1.10
N VAL A 19 7.64 -9.50 0.78
CA VAL A 19 8.60 -8.89 1.70
C VAL A 19 7.89 -8.32 2.94
N LEU A 20 6.79 -7.56 2.75
CA LEU A 20 6.03 -7.01 3.86
C LEU A 20 5.37 -8.11 4.71
N LEU A 21 4.83 -9.15 4.07
CA LEU A 21 4.26 -10.30 4.76
C LEU A 21 5.31 -11.01 5.63
N GLY A 22 6.51 -11.22 5.10
CA GLY A 22 7.64 -11.76 5.87
C GLY A 22 8.04 -10.86 7.03
N ALA A 23 8.06 -9.53 6.83
CA ALA A 23 8.38 -8.56 7.87
C ALA A 23 7.33 -8.54 9.00
N VAL A 24 6.04 -8.63 8.67
CA VAL A 24 4.96 -8.75 9.67
C VAL A 24 5.12 -10.03 10.50
N VAL A 25 5.39 -11.17 9.84
CA VAL A 25 5.64 -12.44 10.56
C VAL A 25 6.87 -12.34 11.47
N ALA A 26 7.97 -11.77 10.97
CA ALA A 26 9.17 -11.54 11.78
C ALA A 26 8.92 -10.61 12.98
N SER A 27 8.06 -9.60 12.80
CA SER A 27 7.68 -8.67 13.87
C SER A 27 7.01 -9.37 15.06
N PHE A 28 6.23 -10.42 14.81
CA PHE A 28 5.59 -11.18 15.89
C PHE A 28 6.60 -11.94 16.77
N PHE A 29 7.73 -12.37 16.21
CA PHE A 29 8.76 -13.11 16.96
C PHE A 29 9.78 -12.20 17.64
N PHE A 30 10.14 -11.08 17.01
CA PHE A 30 11.22 -10.21 17.50
C PHE A 30 10.73 -9.02 18.35
N GLN A 31 9.47 -8.58 18.23
CA GLN A 31 8.87 -7.47 19.02
C GLN A 31 9.79 -6.24 19.22
N ILE A 32 10.61 -5.88 18.22
CA ILE A 32 11.49 -4.71 18.29
C ILE A 32 10.70 -3.48 17.83
N SER A 33 10.59 -2.45 18.67
CA SER A 33 9.85 -1.21 18.37
C SER A 33 10.31 -0.54 17.06
N GLY A 34 11.61 -0.58 16.76
CA GLY A 34 12.16 -0.05 15.50
C GLY A 34 11.74 -0.83 14.24
N LEU A 35 11.47 -2.14 14.36
CA LEU A 35 11.01 -2.97 13.24
C LEU A 35 9.56 -2.62 12.87
N GLN A 36 8.72 -2.35 13.87
CA GLN A 36 7.32 -1.98 13.65
C GLN A 36 7.17 -0.62 12.97
N LEU A 37 8.06 0.33 13.27
CA LEU A 37 8.14 1.61 12.56
C LEU A 37 8.57 1.40 11.10
N ALA A 38 9.58 0.57 10.84
CA ALA A 38 10.04 0.25 9.49
C ALA A 38 8.96 -0.44 8.64
N ILE A 39 8.21 -1.37 9.23
CA ILE A 39 7.06 -2.03 8.59
C ILE A 39 5.98 -1.01 8.23
N SER A 40 5.66 -0.09 9.14
CA SER A 40 4.64 0.94 8.91
C SER A 40 5.05 1.87 7.76
N ALA A 41 6.31 2.31 7.72
CA ALA A 41 6.84 3.11 6.60
C ALA A 41 6.81 2.33 5.27
N GLY A 42 7.15 1.04 5.31
CA GLY A 42 7.06 0.13 4.16
C GLY A 42 5.63 -0.01 3.63
N PHE A 43 4.64 -0.13 4.51
CA PHE A 43 3.22 -0.21 4.16
C PHE A 43 2.71 1.07 3.50
N VAL A 44 3.14 2.24 3.95
CA VAL A 44 2.78 3.53 3.33
C VAL A 44 3.29 3.62 1.90
N LEU A 45 4.58 3.28 1.67
CA LEU A 45 5.16 3.26 0.33
C LEU A 45 4.47 2.24 -0.58
N PHE A 46 4.23 1.03 -0.05
CA PHE A 46 3.55 -0.03 -0.78
C PHE A 46 2.12 0.35 -1.19
N SER A 47 1.35 0.93 -0.27
CA SER A 47 -0.01 1.37 -0.55
C SER A 47 -0.04 2.49 -1.59
N SER A 48 0.93 3.41 -1.56
CA SER A 48 1.06 4.47 -2.57
C SER A 48 1.31 3.91 -3.97
N VAL A 49 2.21 2.94 -4.07
CA VAL A 49 2.51 2.23 -5.32
C VAL A 49 1.30 1.44 -5.84
N CYS A 50 0.55 0.79 -4.94
CA CYS A 50 -0.64 0.03 -5.28
C CYS A 50 -1.77 0.93 -5.83
N ILE A 51 -1.95 2.13 -5.27
CA ILE A 51 -2.91 3.12 -5.77
C ILE A 51 -2.52 3.62 -7.17
N LEU A 52 -1.23 3.89 -7.42
CA LEU A 52 -0.74 4.27 -8.74
C LEU A 52 -0.99 3.18 -9.78
N PHE A 53 -0.78 1.91 -9.41
CA PHE A 53 -1.08 0.77 -10.27
C PHE A 53 -2.57 0.64 -10.58
N GLN A 54 -3.43 0.66 -9.56
CA GLN A 54 -4.88 0.61 -9.74
C GLN A 54 -5.38 1.78 -10.61
N THR A 55 -4.91 2.99 -10.35
CA THR A 55 -5.27 4.18 -11.14
C THR A 55 -4.83 4.03 -12.59
N SER A 56 -3.62 3.50 -12.83
CA SER A 56 -3.13 3.21 -14.17
C SER A 56 -4.00 2.17 -14.89
N ALA A 57 -4.39 1.08 -14.23
CA ALA A 57 -5.27 0.05 -14.80
C ALA A 57 -6.66 0.59 -15.18
N ILE A 58 -7.20 1.52 -14.39
CA ILE A 58 -8.48 2.18 -14.66
C ILE A 58 -8.37 3.08 -15.90
N ILE A 59 -7.28 3.85 -16.03
CA ILE A 59 -7.05 4.77 -17.16
C ILE A 59 -6.79 4.03 -18.48
N HIS A 60 -6.11 2.87 -18.43
CA HIS A 60 -5.79 2.08 -19.63
C HIS A 60 -6.95 1.17 -20.10
N GLY A 61 -8.16 1.33 -19.54
CA GLY A 61 -9.39 0.78 -20.11
C GLY A 61 -9.66 -0.71 -19.81
N GLY A 62 -9.06 -1.27 -18.76
CA GLY A 62 -9.28 -2.68 -18.37
C GLY A 62 -10.64 -2.96 -17.73
N GLU A 63 -11.24 -1.98 -17.04
CA GLU A 63 -12.48 -2.14 -16.29
C GLU A 63 -13.66 -1.50 -17.02
N ARG A 64 -14.50 -2.29 -17.69
CA ARG A 64 -15.78 -1.83 -18.25
C ARG A 64 -16.76 -1.37 -17.16
N ASN A 65 -16.47 -1.68 -15.89
CA ASN A 65 -17.30 -1.38 -14.75
C ASN A 65 -16.66 -0.28 -13.88
N TYR A 66 -16.71 0.95 -14.38
CA TYR A 66 -16.17 2.15 -13.72
C TYR A 66 -16.67 2.33 -12.28
N ILE A 67 -17.87 1.84 -11.95
CA ILE A 67 -18.44 1.89 -10.59
C ILE A 67 -17.60 1.05 -9.62
N MET A 68 -17.25 -0.17 -9.99
CA MET A 68 -16.41 -1.05 -9.16
C MET A 68 -14.99 -0.51 -9.03
N ALA A 69 -14.44 0.02 -10.13
CA ALA A 69 -13.14 0.69 -10.13
C ALA A 69 -13.09 1.84 -9.12
N THR A 70 -14.09 2.74 -9.12
CA THR A 70 -14.15 3.87 -8.19
C THR A 70 -14.30 3.42 -6.74
N ILE A 71 -15.12 2.40 -6.45
CA ILE A 71 -15.29 1.86 -5.10
C ILE A 71 -13.98 1.24 -4.59
N SER A 72 -13.28 0.46 -5.42
CA SER A 72 -11.98 -0.13 -5.07
C SER A 72 -10.93 0.94 -4.77
N LEU A 73 -10.90 2.01 -5.57
CA LEU A 73 -10.01 3.15 -5.37
C LEU A 73 -10.32 3.88 -4.06
N TYR A 74 -11.60 4.11 -3.77
CA TYR A 74 -12.05 4.71 -2.50
C TYR A 74 -11.63 3.88 -1.28
N VAL A 75 -11.86 2.56 -1.30
CA VAL A 75 -11.48 1.66 -0.21
C VAL A 75 -9.95 1.62 -0.03
N SER A 76 -9.20 1.65 -1.13
CA SER A 76 -7.72 1.70 -1.08
C SER A 76 -7.22 3.00 -0.44
N ILE A 77 -7.79 4.15 -0.81
CA ILE A 77 -7.44 5.46 -0.23
C ILE A 77 -7.82 5.51 1.26
N TYR A 78 -8.99 4.99 1.63
CA TYR A 78 -9.41 4.90 3.03
C TYR A 78 -8.42 4.09 3.88
N ASN A 79 -7.99 2.93 3.39
CA ASN A 79 -6.98 2.12 4.08
C ASN A 79 -5.64 2.83 4.22
N LEU A 80 -5.20 3.55 3.18
CA LEU A 80 -3.98 4.36 3.24
C LEU A 80 -4.10 5.45 4.31
N PHE A 81 -5.23 6.15 4.36
CA PHE A 81 -5.48 7.19 5.36
C PHE A 81 -5.46 6.64 6.79
N VAL A 82 -6.14 5.51 7.04
CA VAL A 82 -6.12 4.85 8.35
C VAL A 82 -4.70 4.39 8.72
N SER A 83 -3.95 3.84 7.76
CA SER A 83 -2.55 3.41 7.99
C SER A 83 -1.65 4.59 8.33
N LEU A 84 -1.85 5.74 7.68
CA LEU A 84 -1.13 6.98 8.01
C LEU A 84 -1.51 7.51 9.39
N LEU A 85 -2.79 7.48 9.76
CA LEU A 85 -3.23 7.86 11.10
C LEU A 85 -2.63 6.96 12.19
N GLN A 86 -2.51 5.66 11.95
CA GLN A 86 -1.84 4.74 12.85
C GLN A 86 -0.34 5.07 12.96
N LEU A 87 0.34 5.35 11.85
CA LEU A 87 1.75 5.72 11.84
C LEU A 87 2.00 7.02 12.62
N PHE A 88 1.19 8.05 12.37
CA PHE A 88 1.27 9.31 13.11
C PHE A 88 0.81 9.19 14.56
N GLY A 89 -0.18 8.35 14.86
CA GLY A 89 -0.65 8.09 16.22
C GLY A 89 0.36 7.32 17.07
N ILE A 90 1.13 6.42 16.47
CA ILE A 90 2.25 5.73 17.12
C ILE A 90 3.43 6.69 17.29
N MET A 91 3.76 7.49 16.27
CA MET A 91 4.84 8.50 16.33
C MET A 91 4.53 9.67 17.28
N GLY A 92 3.25 9.94 17.57
CA GLY A 92 2.82 10.92 18.56
C GLY A 92 2.71 10.38 19.99
N ARG A 93 2.84 9.06 20.19
CA ARG A 93 2.90 8.38 21.50
C ARG A 93 4.35 8.04 21.83
N ASP A 94 5.20 9.05 21.93
CA ASP A 94 6.47 8.93 22.64
C ASP A 94 6.23 9.31 24.11
N ASP A 95 5.86 8.31 24.92
CA ASP A 95 6.16 8.25 26.36
C ASP A 95 7.37 7.32 26.54
#